data_AF-A0A3S4VL13-F1
#
_entry.id   AF-A0A3S4VL13-F1
#
_cell.length_a   1.000
_cell.length_b   1.000
_cell.length_c   1.000
_cell.angle_alpha   90.00
_cell.angle_beta   90.00
_cell.angle_gamma   90.00
#
_symmetry.space_group_name_H-M   'P 1'
#
loop_
_entity.id
_entity.type
_entity.pdbx_description
1 polymer ?
#
loop_
_entity_poly.entity_id
_entity_poly.type
_entity_poly.pdbx_seq_one_letter_code
_entity_poly.pdbx_strand_id
1 'polypeptide(L)'
;MKMSTGQPPWSLELEPEETWLLGILLDVYQPLVDPDDEVDSDGEADRTEDLDGPEDGDADDDCFDFWESDLSPTVIDRDHEDPALRRLFPDAYPDDALASAEFRRFTLAGQRRERLDDIAFLRRALDALDEGPLIVQESQIDQWLRVANALRLVLASRLGIVDETTADQAERTAEQDPSDIVHPAYEWLGVLIEILIEVSWGQD
;
A
#
# COMPACT_ATOMS: atom_id res chain seq x y z
N MET A 1 3.15 -15.80 -6.07
CA MET A 1 4.48 -15.36 -5.60
C MET A 1 5.37 -16.50 -5.16
N LYS A 2 6.67 -16.42 -5.45
CA LYS A 2 7.72 -17.30 -4.92
C LYS A 2 8.96 -16.49 -4.56
N MET A 3 9.64 -16.88 -3.49
CA MET A 3 10.93 -16.32 -3.12
C MET A 3 11.97 -17.44 -3.00
N SER A 4 13.17 -17.23 -3.56
CA SER A 4 14.27 -18.18 -3.43
C SER A 4 14.71 -18.29 -1.96
N THR A 5 15.08 -19.48 -1.52
CA THR A 5 15.62 -19.72 -0.17
C THR A 5 17.15 -19.69 -0.15
N GLY A 6 17.75 -19.43 1.01
CA GLY A 6 19.20 -19.45 1.22
C GLY A 6 19.80 -18.07 1.50
N GLN A 7 21.07 -17.87 1.12
CA GLN A 7 21.76 -16.60 1.34
C GLN A 7 21.41 -15.56 0.26
N PRO A 8 21.37 -14.26 0.61
CA PRO A 8 21.11 -13.19 -0.33
C PRO A 8 22.20 -13.11 -1.43
N PRO A 9 21.86 -12.57 -2.62
CA PRO A 9 20.57 -11.99 -2.95
C PRO A 9 19.50 -13.04 -3.24
N TRP A 10 18.26 -12.75 -2.86
CA TRP A 10 17.11 -13.60 -3.17
C TRP A 10 16.43 -13.18 -4.47
N SER A 11 15.88 -14.15 -5.18
CA SER A 11 14.98 -13.93 -6.30
C SER A 11 13.54 -13.89 -5.78
N LEU A 12 12.85 -12.77 -5.97
CA LEU A 12 11.41 -12.62 -5.74
C LEU A 12 10.70 -12.66 -7.10
N GLU A 13 9.83 -13.65 -7.25
CA GLU A 13 8.94 -13.80 -8.40
C GLU A 13 7.53 -13.43 -7.97
N LEU A 14 6.99 -12.39 -8.58
CA LEU A 14 5.58 -11.99 -8.47
C LEU A 14 4.85 -12.43 -9.74
N GLU A 15 3.65 -12.97 -9.56
CA GLU A 15 2.72 -13.17 -10.68
C GLU A 15 2.24 -11.80 -11.20
N PRO A 16 1.80 -11.69 -12.46
CA PRO A 16 1.35 -10.42 -13.02
C PRO A 16 0.25 -9.74 -12.20
N GLU A 17 -0.68 -10.52 -11.63
CA GLU A 17 -1.75 -9.99 -10.78
C GLU A 17 -1.21 -9.41 -9.47
N GLU A 18 -0.16 -10.00 -8.90
CA GLU A 18 0.47 -9.55 -7.65
C GLU A 18 1.29 -8.27 -7.86
N THR A 19 2.01 -8.18 -8.99
CA THR A 19 2.72 -6.97 -9.39
C THR A 19 1.74 -5.81 -9.61
N TRP A 20 0.65 -6.07 -10.33
CA TRP A 20 -0.41 -5.08 -10.59
C TRP A 20 -1.08 -4.63 -9.29
N LEU A 21 -1.48 -5.59 -8.42
CA LEU A 21 -2.06 -5.28 -7.12
C LEU A 21 -1.15 -4.40 -6.28
N LEU A 22 0.15 -4.73 -6.19
CA LEU A 22 1.09 -3.94 -5.42
C LEU A 22 1.29 -2.54 -6.02
N GLY A 23 1.27 -2.40 -7.34
CA GLY A 23 1.26 -1.10 -8.03
C GLY A 23 0.09 -0.22 -7.58
N ILE A 24 -1.13 -0.75 -7.64
CA ILE A 24 -2.33 -0.01 -7.21
C ILE A 24 -2.28 0.34 -5.72
N LEU A 25 -1.83 -0.59 -4.88
CA LEU A 25 -1.69 -0.33 -3.45
C LEU A 25 -0.70 0.81 -3.18
N LEU A 26 0.36 0.94 -3.98
CA LEU A 26 1.29 2.08 -3.89
C LEU A 26 0.67 3.39 -4.40
N ASP A 27 -0.15 3.34 -5.46
CA ASP A 27 -0.90 4.51 -5.96
C ASP A 27 -1.88 5.05 -4.91
N VAL A 28 -2.54 4.16 -4.18
CA VAL A 28 -3.43 4.51 -3.06
C VAL A 28 -2.65 5.01 -1.83
N TYR A 29 -1.48 4.44 -1.57
CA TYR A 29 -0.71 4.75 -0.36
C TYR A 29 0.04 6.09 -0.45
N GLN A 30 0.52 6.47 -1.64
CA GLN A 30 1.30 7.70 -1.83
C GLN A 30 0.54 8.97 -1.42
N PRO A 31 -0.71 9.22 -1.85
CA PRO A 31 -1.49 10.40 -1.43
C PRO A 31 -1.77 10.46 0.08
N LEU A 32 -1.86 9.31 0.76
CA LEU A 32 -1.99 9.28 2.22
C LEU A 32 -0.71 9.77 2.92
N VAL A 33 0.44 9.48 2.33
CA VAL A 33 1.76 9.87 2.85
C VAL A 33 2.12 11.30 2.46
N ASP A 34 1.69 11.77 1.30
CA ASP A 34 1.91 13.14 0.84
C ASP A 34 0.67 13.71 0.15
N PRO A 35 -0.28 14.27 0.92
CA PRO A 35 -1.52 14.79 0.35
C PRO A 35 -1.30 16.08 -0.47
N ASP A 36 -0.13 16.71 -0.35
CA ASP A 36 0.22 17.94 -1.09
C ASP A 36 0.92 17.63 -2.43
N ASP A 37 1.29 16.37 -2.69
CA ASP A 37 1.93 15.88 -3.94
C ASP A 37 0.88 15.33 -4.93
N GLU A 38 -0.30 15.95 -5.00
CA GLU A 38 -1.18 15.78 -6.16
C GLU A 38 -0.40 16.20 -7.41
N VAL A 39 0.15 15.20 -8.09
CA VAL A 39 0.81 15.36 -9.38
C VAL A 39 -0.14 16.13 -10.29
N ASP A 40 0.35 17.23 -10.86
CA ASP A 40 -0.23 17.89 -12.04
C ASP A 40 -0.51 16.82 -13.12
N SER A 41 -1.69 16.20 -13.11
CA SER A 41 -2.14 15.28 -14.16
C SER A 41 -2.68 16.03 -15.38
N ASP A 42 -2.60 17.37 -15.39
CA ASP A 42 -2.92 18.26 -16.51
C ASP A 42 -1.87 18.24 -17.65
N GLY A 43 -1.16 17.13 -17.80
CA GLY A 43 0.01 17.01 -18.66
C GLY A 43 -0.16 16.15 -19.93
N GLU A 44 -1.31 15.54 -20.23
CA GLU A 44 -1.42 14.70 -21.43
C GLU A 44 -2.85 14.57 -21.98
N ALA A 45 -3.55 15.70 -22.19
CA ALA A 45 -4.82 15.73 -22.92
C ALA A 45 -4.68 16.48 -24.25
N ASP A 46 -3.83 15.98 -25.15
CA ASP A 46 -3.88 16.37 -26.58
C ASP A 46 -3.31 15.28 -27.49
N ARG A 47 -4.06 14.17 -27.64
CA ARG A 47 -4.20 13.44 -28.91
C ARG A 47 -5.09 12.21 -28.78
N THR A 48 -6.35 12.34 -29.17
CA THR A 48 -7.09 11.28 -29.88
C THR A 48 -8.29 11.91 -30.59
N GLU A 49 -8.11 12.26 -31.85
CA GLU A 49 -9.22 12.33 -32.81
C GLU A 49 -9.52 10.90 -33.30
N ASP A 50 -10.81 10.56 -33.31
CA ASP A 50 -11.49 9.56 -34.12
C ASP A 50 -11.05 8.09 -34.04
N LEU A 51 -11.77 7.28 -33.24
CA LEU A 51 -12.18 5.91 -33.63
C LEU A 51 -13.51 5.52 -32.97
N ASP A 52 -14.51 5.24 -33.82
CA ASP A 52 -15.86 4.74 -33.53
C ASP A 52 -15.84 3.20 -33.52
N GLY A 53 -16.40 2.55 -32.49
CA GLY A 53 -16.47 1.07 -32.36
C GLY A 53 -17.10 0.62 -31.02
N PRO A 54 -17.82 -0.53 -30.97
CA PRO A 54 -18.98 -0.71 -30.11
C PRO A 54 -18.64 -1.02 -28.64
N GLU A 55 -19.51 -0.52 -27.76
CA GLU A 55 -19.61 -0.87 -26.35
C GLU A 55 -19.85 -2.37 -26.18
N ASP A 56 -18.83 -3.11 -25.79
CA ASP A 56 -18.96 -4.43 -25.18
C ASP A 56 -18.00 -4.50 -23.98
N GLY A 57 -18.60 -4.33 -22.80
CA GLY A 57 -18.18 -4.80 -21.48
C GLY A 57 -16.73 -4.63 -21.03
N ASP A 58 -16.54 -3.85 -19.97
CA ASP A 58 -15.72 -4.29 -18.84
C ASP A 58 -16.36 -3.78 -17.54
N ALA A 59 -16.70 -4.72 -16.67
CA ALA A 59 -17.23 -4.47 -15.32
C ALA A 59 -16.08 -4.38 -14.30
N ASP A 60 -14.91 -3.94 -14.76
CA ASP A 60 -13.68 -3.94 -13.97
C ASP A 60 -13.27 -2.53 -13.48
N ASP A 61 -13.94 -1.47 -13.96
CA ASP A 61 -13.70 -0.07 -13.49
C ASP A 61 -14.45 0.29 -12.18
N ASP A 62 -15.55 -0.41 -11.83
CA ASP A 62 -16.43 0.05 -10.74
C ASP A 62 -15.93 -0.27 -9.31
N CYS A 63 -15.02 -1.24 -9.13
CA CYS A 63 -14.61 -1.71 -7.80
C CYS A 63 -13.55 -0.80 -7.14
N PHE A 64 -12.68 -0.20 -7.95
CA PHE A 64 -11.64 0.71 -7.49
C PHE A 64 -12.06 2.18 -7.50
N ASP A 65 -13.09 2.57 -8.26
CA ASP A 65 -13.75 3.88 -8.14
C ASP A 65 -14.27 4.14 -6.72
N PHE A 66 -14.71 3.09 -6.03
CA PHE A 66 -15.08 3.16 -4.61
C PHE A 66 -13.88 3.52 -3.72
N TRP A 67 -12.69 2.99 -4.02
CA TRP A 67 -11.46 3.32 -3.31
C TRP A 67 -11.05 4.76 -3.60
N GLU A 68 -10.99 5.15 -4.86
CA GLU A 68 -10.58 6.50 -5.27
C GLU A 68 -11.53 7.58 -4.70
N SER A 69 -12.83 7.29 -4.62
CA SER A 69 -13.83 8.20 -4.05
C SER A 69 -13.82 8.31 -2.52
N ASP A 70 -13.49 7.23 -1.78
CA ASP A 70 -13.27 7.31 -0.31
C ASP A 70 -11.95 8.02 0.03
N LEU A 71 -11.00 8.07 -0.92
CA LEU A 71 -9.65 8.59 -0.73
C LEU A 71 -9.42 10.01 -1.28
N SER A 72 -10.43 10.65 -1.91
CA SER A 72 -10.31 12.01 -2.44
C SER A 72 -10.09 13.06 -1.33
N PRO A 73 -8.98 13.82 -1.36
CA PRO A 73 -8.56 14.66 -0.24
C PRO A 73 -9.35 15.98 -0.19
N THR A 74 -10.21 16.12 0.83
CA THR A 74 -10.68 17.44 1.26
C THR A 74 -9.74 18.03 2.33
N VAL A 75 -8.67 18.66 1.84
CA VAL A 75 -7.82 19.74 2.40
C VAL A 75 -7.71 19.89 3.94
N ILE A 76 -6.55 19.46 4.47
CA ILE A 76 -5.66 20.07 5.50
C ILE A 76 -6.09 20.11 7.00
N ASP A 77 -7.28 19.65 7.42
CA ASP A 77 -7.60 19.52 8.87
C ASP A 77 -8.05 18.09 9.28
N ARG A 78 -7.88 17.11 8.37
CA ARG A 78 -8.38 15.73 8.53
C ARG A 78 -7.32 14.66 8.82
N ASP A 79 -6.05 15.04 8.96
CA ASP A 79 -4.92 14.12 9.21
C ASP A 79 -5.16 13.15 10.41
N HIS A 80 -6.05 13.53 11.34
CA HIS A 80 -6.43 12.70 12.49
C HIS A 80 -7.87 12.20 12.47
N GLU A 81 -8.69 12.40 11.44
CA GLU A 81 -10.01 11.74 11.33
C GLU A 81 -9.86 10.33 10.77
N ASP A 82 -8.91 10.13 9.86
CA ASP A 82 -8.65 8.85 9.21
C ASP A 82 -7.96 7.83 10.16
N PRO A 83 -8.59 6.67 10.44
CA PRO A 83 -7.97 5.59 11.22
C PRO A 83 -6.65 5.07 10.64
N ALA A 84 -6.46 5.09 9.31
CA ALA A 84 -5.24 4.67 8.65
C ALA A 84 -4.08 5.62 8.96
N LEU A 85 -4.30 6.94 8.85
CA LEU A 85 -3.28 7.94 9.19
C LEU A 85 -2.89 7.88 10.67
N ARG A 86 -3.83 7.62 11.57
CA ARG A 86 -3.52 7.41 13.00
C ARG A 86 -2.61 6.20 13.26
N ARG A 87 -2.71 5.15 12.44
CA ARG A 87 -1.84 3.97 12.54
C ARG A 87 -0.50 4.19 11.88
N LEU A 88 -0.47 4.89 10.75
CA LEU A 88 0.77 5.23 10.05
C LEU A 88 1.59 6.23 10.85
N PHE A 89 0.97 7.25 11.45
CA PHE A 89 1.62 8.32 12.20
C PHE A 89 1.09 8.36 13.64
N PRO A 90 1.43 7.37 14.48
CA PRO A 90 0.88 7.25 15.82
C PRO A 90 1.33 8.38 16.74
N ASP A 91 0.49 8.68 17.73
CA ASP A 91 0.81 9.63 18.80
C ASP A 91 2.00 9.12 19.65
N ALA A 92 3.06 9.92 19.73
CA ALA A 92 4.24 9.60 20.55
C ALA A 92 3.94 9.63 22.05
N TYR A 93 2.96 10.44 22.46
CA TYR A 93 2.49 10.59 23.84
C TYR A 93 0.97 10.42 23.90
N PRO A 94 0.44 9.18 23.99
CA PRO A 94 -1.00 8.91 23.96
C PRO A 94 -1.81 9.65 25.04
N ASP A 95 -1.19 9.91 26.19
CA ASP A 95 -1.82 10.59 27.32
C ASP A 95 -1.59 12.12 27.34
N ASP A 96 -0.84 12.68 26.38
CA ASP A 96 -0.52 14.11 26.30
C ASP A 96 -0.64 14.63 24.85
N ALA A 97 -1.83 15.13 24.53
CA ALA A 97 -2.14 15.66 23.20
C ALA A 97 -1.27 16.88 22.81
N LEU A 98 -0.85 17.71 23.78
CA LEU A 98 0.00 18.87 23.51
C LEU A 98 1.43 18.43 23.17
N ALA A 99 1.98 17.50 23.95
CA ALA A 99 3.29 16.92 23.67
C ALA A 99 3.30 16.17 22.33
N SER A 100 2.25 15.39 22.02
CA SER A 100 2.11 14.72 20.74
C SER A 100 2.03 15.70 19.56
N ALA A 101 1.30 16.81 19.71
CA ALA A 101 1.24 17.85 18.67
C ALA A 101 2.60 18.52 18.44
N GLU A 102 3.35 18.82 19.51
CA GLU A 102 4.70 19.38 19.40
C GLU A 102 5.66 18.39 18.74
N PHE A 103 5.61 17.11 19.12
CA PHE A 103 6.42 16.05 18.51
C PHE A 103 6.13 15.89 17.03
N ARG A 104 4.86 15.85 16.62
CA ARG A 104 4.47 15.76 15.20
C ARG A 104 4.99 16.94 14.40
N ARG A 105 4.88 18.16 14.92
CA ARG A 105 5.38 19.37 14.25
C ARG A 105 6.86 19.25 13.84
N PHE A 106 7.66 18.54 14.62
CA PHE A 106 9.09 18.38 14.35
C PHE A 106 9.47 17.11 13.59
N THR A 107 8.65 16.06 13.62
CA THR A 107 9.01 14.74 13.08
C THR A 107 8.21 14.29 11.87
N LEU A 108 6.97 14.78 11.70
CA LEU A 108 6.04 14.30 10.67
C LEU A 108 6.62 14.45 9.26
N ALA A 109 7.23 15.58 8.94
CA ALA A 109 7.85 15.81 7.63
C ALA A 109 9.00 14.82 7.34
N GLY A 110 9.77 14.42 8.37
CA GLY A 110 10.80 13.39 8.22
C GLY A 110 10.18 12.00 8.01
N GLN A 111 9.15 11.68 8.78
CA GLN A 111 8.42 10.41 8.68
C GLN A 111 7.68 10.22 7.35
N ARG A 112 7.11 11.30 6.79
CA ARG A 112 6.49 11.30 5.46
C ARG A 112 7.56 11.08 4.39
N ARG A 113 8.68 11.81 4.46
CA ARG A 113 9.79 11.65 3.50
C ARG A 113 10.39 10.24 3.49
N GLU A 114 10.62 9.63 4.65
CA GLU A 114 11.11 8.25 4.73
C GLU A 114 10.15 7.26 4.05
N ARG A 115 8.84 7.43 4.25
CA ARG A 115 7.82 6.61 3.59
C ARG A 115 7.78 6.83 2.08
N LEU A 116 7.92 8.08 1.61
CA LEU A 116 8.00 8.37 0.18
C LEU A 116 9.25 7.75 -0.47
N ASP A 117 10.39 7.79 0.23
CA ASP A 117 11.62 7.13 -0.23
C ASP A 117 11.42 5.61 -0.33
N ASP A 118 10.73 5.00 0.65
CA ASP A 118 10.36 3.58 0.65
C ASP A 118 9.38 3.23 -0.50
N ILE A 119 8.37 4.06 -0.76
CA ILE A 119 7.43 3.90 -1.90
C ILE A 119 8.19 3.98 -3.23
N ALA A 120 9.01 5.02 -3.41
CA ALA A 120 9.78 5.21 -4.63
C ALA A 120 10.79 4.08 -4.86
N PHE A 121 11.32 3.48 -3.79
CA PHE A 121 12.14 2.28 -3.88
C PHE A 121 11.34 1.08 -4.43
N LEU A 122 10.16 0.78 -3.86
CA LEU A 122 9.33 -0.32 -4.33
C LEU A 122 8.86 -0.12 -5.77
N ARG A 123 8.44 1.09 -6.16
CA ARG A 123 8.07 1.37 -7.56
C ARG A 123 9.18 1.02 -8.54
N ARG A 124 10.41 1.49 -8.27
CA ARG A 124 11.58 1.13 -9.11
C ARG A 124 11.86 -0.37 -9.13
N ALA A 125 11.58 -1.07 -8.03
CA ALA A 125 11.72 -2.52 -7.97
C ALA A 125 10.65 -3.24 -8.79
N LEU A 126 9.42 -2.72 -8.81
CA LEU A 126 8.34 -3.22 -9.67
C LEU A 126 8.62 -2.96 -11.15
N ASP A 127 9.10 -1.77 -11.51
CA ASP A 127 9.48 -1.45 -12.89
C ASP A 127 10.57 -2.42 -13.41
N ALA A 128 11.44 -2.91 -12.53
CA ALA A 128 12.47 -3.87 -12.88
C ALA A 128 11.95 -5.31 -13.11
N LEU A 129 10.73 -5.64 -12.64
CA LEU A 129 10.14 -6.96 -12.84
C LEU A 129 9.81 -7.23 -14.32
N ASP A 130 9.58 -6.19 -15.11
CA ASP A 130 9.38 -6.29 -16.56
C ASP A 130 10.60 -6.89 -17.28
N GLU A 131 11.79 -6.82 -16.66
CA GLU A 131 13.05 -7.34 -17.20
C GLU A 131 13.40 -8.75 -16.69
N GLY A 132 12.69 -9.26 -15.67
CA GLY A 132 12.92 -10.57 -15.06
C GLY A 132 12.67 -10.62 -13.55
N PRO A 133 13.00 -11.72 -12.87
CA PRO A 133 12.79 -11.85 -11.42
C PRO A 133 13.53 -10.76 -10.62
N LEU A 134 12.88 -10.23 -9.59
CA LEU A 134 13.47 -9.18 -8.77
C LEU A 134 14.58 -9.75 -7.88
N ILE A 135 15.76 -9.14 -7.95
CA ILE A 135 16.90 -9.50 -7.10
C ILE A 135 16.87 -8.64 -5.83
N VAL A 136 16.46 -9.25 -4.72
CA VAL A 136 16.33 -8.60 -3.40
C VAL A 136 17.61 -8.82 -2.59
N GLN A 137 18.29 -7.72 -2.27
CA GLN A 137 19.45 -7.70 -1.39
C GLN A 137 19.02 -7.74 0.08
N GLU A 138 19.90 -8.21 0.96
CA GLU A 138 19.70 -8.20 2.41
C GLU A 138 19.30 -6.82 2.93
N SER A 139 20.01 -5.78 2.48
CA SER A 139 19.75 -4.40 2.89
C SER A 139 18.40 -3.84 2.42
N GLN A 140 17.69 -4.54 1.54
CA GLN A 140 16.40 -4.12 1.00
C GLN A 140 15.21 -4.76 1.72
N ILE A 141 15.42 -5.85 2.47
CA ILE A 141 14.33 -6.58 3.14
C ILE A 141 13.57 -5.69 4.12
N ASP A 142 14.29 -4.92 4.94
CA ASP A 142 13.64 -4.01 5.89
C ASP A 142 12.76 -2.98 5.19
N GLN A 143 13.15 -2.53 4.00
CA GLN A 143 12.39 -1.56 3.21
C GLN A 143 11.13 -2.19 2.63
N TRP A 144 11.24 -3.42 2.09
CA TRP A 144 10.08 -4.23 1.67
C TRP A 144 9.10 -4.48 2.81
N LEU A 145 9.60 -4.88 3.98
CA LEU A 145 8.78 -5.11 5.18
C LEU A 145 8.08 -3.83 5.64
N ARG A 146 8.77 -2.68 5.65
CA ARG A 146 8.17 -1.40 6.03
C ARG A 146 7.00 -1.02 5.13
N VAL A 147 7.14 -1.12 3.81
CA VAL A 147 6.04 -0.76 2.89
C VAL A 147 4.93 -1.78 2.93
N ALA A 148 5.22 -3.09 2.83
CA ALA A 148 4.20 -4.12 2.86
C ALA A 148 3.36 -4.06 4.15
N ASN A 149 4.03 -3.82 5.29
CA ASN A 149 3.34 -3.64 6.57
C ASN A 149 2.52 -2.34 6.62
N ALA A 150 3.02 -1.22 6.07
CA ALA A 150 2.27 0.02 6.00
C ALA A 150 0.99 -0.14 5.16
N LEU A 151 1.09 -0.78 3.98
CA LEU A 151 -0.06 -1.12 3.15
C LEU A 151 -1.05 -1.99 3.91
N ARG A 152 -0.57 -3.04 4.59
CA ARG A 152 -1.43 -3.94 5.38
C ARG A 152 -2.15 -3.19 6.50
N LEU A 153 -1.50 -2.23 7.15
CA LEU A 153 -2.13 -1.37 8.17
C LEU A 153 -3.21 -0.45 7.60
N VAL A 154 -3.01 0.09 6.39
CA VAL A 154 -4.02 0.89 5.69
C VAL A 154 -5.25 0.03 5.38
N LEU A 155 -5.05 -1.14 4.77
CA LEU A 155 -6.15 -2.06 4.44
C LEU A 155 -6.89 -2.54 5.70
N ALA A 156 -6.16 -2.92 6.75
CA ALA A 156 -6.76 -3.30 8.04
C ALA A 156 -7.62 -2.17 8.63
N SER A 157 -7.25 -0.91 8.41
CA SER A 157 -8.02 0.25 8.87
C SER A 157 -9.34 0.42 8.13
N ARG A 158 -9.34 0.16 6.83
CA ARG A 158 -10.55 0.20 5.99
C ARG A 158 -11.48 -0.99 6.24
N LEU A 159 -10.90 -2.17 6.45
CA LEU A 159 -11.64 -3.38 6.87
C LEU A 159 -12.17 -3.29 8.32
N GLY A 160 -11.79 -2.27 9.09
CA GLY A 160 -12.19 -2.14 10.49
C GLY A 160 -11.53 -3.17 11.42
N ILE A 161 -10.44 -3.79 10.99
CA ILE A 161 -9.68 -4.79 11.75
C ILE A 161 -8.85 -4.06 12.81
N VAL A 162 -9.12 -4.38 14.08
CA VAL A 162 -8.40 -3.85 15.26
C VAL A 162 -7.85 -4.96 16.16
N ASP A 163 -8.39 -6.17 16.02
CA ASP A 163 -8.07 -7.36 16.80
C ASP A 163 -8.48 -8.63 16.02
N GLU A 164 -8.24 -9.80 16.61
CA GLU A 164 -8.59 -11.11 16.03
C GLU A 164 -10.10 -11.26 15.81
N THR A 165 -10.94 -10.72 16.70
CA THR A 165 -12.40 -10.84 16.57
C THR A 165 -12.93 -10.08 15.35
N THR A 166 -12.39 -8.88 15.11
CA THR A 166 -12.73 -8.06 13.95
C THR A 166 -12.09 -8.58 12.65
N ALA A 167 -10.92 -9.22 12.72
CA ALA A 167 -10.35 -9.96 11.59
C ALA A 167 -11.27 -11.08 11.12
N ASP A 168 -11.74 -11.95 12.02
CA ASP A 168 -12.67 -13.02 11.65
C ASP A 168 -14.02 -12.47 11.12
N GLN A 169 -14.42 -11.28 11.54
CA GLN A 169 -15.61 -10.62 11.01
C GLN A 169 -15.39 -10.14 9.58
N ALA A 170 -14.25 -9.51 9.30
CA ALA A 170 -13.88 -9.08 7.96
C ALA A 170 -13.82 -10.26 6.99
N GLU A 171 -13.21 -11.38 7.39
CA GLU A 171 -13.16 -12.61 6.58
C GLU A 171 -14.57 -13.11 6.23
N ARG A 172 -15.45 -13.25 7.22
CA ARG A 172 -16.84 -13.70 6.98
C ARG A 172 -17.65 -12.74 6.11
N THR A 173 -17.37 -11.44 6.20
CA THR A 173 -18.01 -10.43 5.34
C THR A 173 -17.50 -10.57 3.91
N ALA A 174 -16.20 -10.72 3.71
CA ALA A 174 -15.59 -10.96 2.40
C ALA A 174 -16.13 -12.22 1.72
N GLU A 175 -16.28 -13.33 2.47
CA GLU A 175 -16.87 -14.57 1.95
C GLU A 175 -18.30 -14.41 1.42
N GLN A 176 -19.03 -13.40 1.91
CA GLN A 176 -20.41 -13.11 1.52
C GLN A 176 -20.51 -12.09 0.40
N ASP A 177 -19.40 -11.40 0.08
CA ASP A 177 -19.31 -10.37 -0.93
C ASP A 177 -18.34 -10.79 -2.05
N PRO A 178 -18.85 -11.33 -3.18
CA PRO A 178 -18.01 -11.70 -4.32
C PRO A 178 -17.23 -10.54 -4.94
N SER A 179 -17.59 -9.28 -4.63
CA SER A 179 -16.90 -8.09 -5.12
C SER A 179 -15.81 -7.60 -4.16
N ASP A 180 -15.59 -8.26 -3.02
CA ASP A 180 -14.51 -7.88 -2.10
C ASP A 180 -13.13 -8.25 -2.64
N ILE A 181 -12.37 -7.22 -2.98
CA ILE A 181 -10.97 -7.29 -3.41
C ILE A 181 -9.98 -6.88 -2.30
N VAL A 182 -10.49 -6.29 -1.23
CA VAL A 182 -9.73 -5.64 -0.16
C VAL A 182 -9.21 -6.67 0.81
N HIS A 183 -10.09 -7.57 1.25
CA HIS A 183 -9.71 -8.63 2.17
C HIS A 183 -8.67 -9.58 1.53
N PRO A 184 -8.83 -10.04 0.27
CA PRO A 184 -7.78 -10.79 -0.42
C PRO A 184 -6.43 -10.06 -0.49
N ALA A 185 -6.42 -8.75 -0.79
CA ALA A 185 -5.18 -7.96 -0.81
C ALA A 185 -4.53 -7.85 0.58
N TYR A 186 -5.34 -7.66 1.63
CA TYR A 186 -4.89 -7.65 3.01
C TYR A 186 -4.21 -8.99 3.38
N GLU A 187 -4.86 -10.12 3.08
CA GLU A 187 -4.32 -11.45 3.34
C GLU A 187 -3.04 -11.72 2.56
N TRP A 188 -3.02 -11.38 1.27
CA TRP A 188 -1.84 -11.54 0.41
C TRP A 188 -0.61 -10.78 0.95
N LEU A 189 -0.78 -9.53 1.42
CA LEU A 189 0.30 -8.78 2.06
C LEU A 189 0.84 -9.49 3.32
N GLY A 190 0.01 -10.25 4.04
CA GLY A 190 0.44 -11.04 5.20
C GLY A 190 1.37 -12.15 4.80
N VAL A 191 0.98 -12.89 3.76
CA VAL A 191 1.81 -13.95 3.18
C VAL A 191 3.13 -13.38 2.67
N LEU A 192 3.11 -12.21 2.03
CA LEU A 192 4.33 -11.51 1.61
C LEU A 192 5.24 -11.18 2.80
N ILE A 193 4.69 -10.59 3.87
CA ILE A 193 5.44 -10.25 5.07
C ILE A 193 6.03 -11.50 5.72
N GLU A 194 5.24 -12.58 5.83
CA GLU A 194 5.71 -13.86 6.40
C GLU A 194 6.91 -14.40 5.62
N ILE A 195 6.81 -14.44 4.28
CA ILE A 195 7.91 -14.88 3.41
C ILE A 195 9.16 -14.00 3.60
N LEU A 196 9.01 -12.68 3.65
CA LEU A 196 10.11 -11.74 3.86
C LEU A 196 10.78 -11.91 5.24
N ILE A 197 9.99 -12.19 6.29
CA ILE A 197 10.51 -12.49 7.63
C ILE A 197 11.27 -13.82 7.61
N GLU A 198 10.71 -14.87 7.03
CA GLU A 198 11.32 -16.20 6.98
C GLU A 198 12.71 -16.18 6.34
N VAL A 199 12.86 -15.51 5.19
CA VAL A 199 14.17 -15.39 4.51
C VAL A 199 15.18 -14.56 5.31
N SER A 200 14.70 -13.57 6.05
CA SER A 200 15.56 -12.72 6.90
C SER A 200 16.08 -13.47 8.13
N TRP A 201 15.32 -14.45 8.65
CA TRP A 201 15.67 -15.22 9.84
C TRP A 201 16.39 -16.53 9.53
N GLY A 202 16.29 -17.06 8.31
CA GLY A 202 16.99 -18.27 7.86
C GLY A 202 18.53 -18.14 7.77
N GLN A 203 19.13 -17.19 8.50
CA GLN A 203 20.55 -16.85 8.49
C GLN A 203 21.39 -17.53 9.59
N ASP A 204 20.78 -18.40 10.41
CA ASP A 204 21.45 -19.16 11.50
C ASP A 204 21.88 -20.58 11.09
#